data_AF-A0A257CJK3-F1
#
_entry.id   AF-A0A257CJK3-F1
#
_cell.length_a   1.000
_cell.length_b   1.000
_cell.length_c   1.000
_cell.angle_alpha   90.00
_cell.angle_beta   90.00
_cell.angle_gamma   90.00
#
_symmetry.space_group_name_H-M   'P 1'
#
loop_
_entity.id
_entity.type
_entity.pdbx_description
1 polymer ?
#
loop_
_entity_poly.entity_id
_entity_poly.type
_entity_poly.pdbx_seq_one_letter_code
_entity_poly.pdbx_strand_id
1 'polypeptide(L)'
;MPQRTYPPVIHTRRPTWLARSPLWARALALVGVALCVGMVWPLPSKAAEPGGWKAGISVQPEASAADTDLPAYPGARPWVEKGRKSTDQGDSDSAFINIFAGSFGVKVAVAKYVTSDTPEQVLAFYQPAMARFGAVLDCASAEGRATARRNGGNDSGDAPVRCDDDQPQTTERVLKVGTKRQQRVLEVTATPGQGTVFTLVKVHVRGG
;
A
#
# COMPACT_ATOMS: atom_id res chain seq x y z
N MET A 1 14.93 -57.89 -27.80
CA MET A 1 13.60 -58.02 -27.16
C MET A 1 13.05 -56.62 -26.90
N PRO A 2 11.99 -56.17 -27.59
CA PRO A 2 11.48 -54.81 -27.44
C PRO A 2 10.50 -54.72 -26.26
N GLN A 3 10.75 -53.76 -25.36
CA GLN A 3 9.86 -53.41 -24.25
C GLN A 3 8.68 -52.60 -24.79
N ARG A 4 7.45 -53.12 -24.63
CA ARG A 4 6.20 -52.46 -25.03
C ARG A 4 5.89 -51.30 -24.08
N THR A 5 5.81 -50.11 -24.67
CA THR A 5 5.25 -48.90 -24.09
C THR A 5 3.74 -49.07 -23.84
N TYR A 6 3.27 -48.78 -22.61
CA TYR A 6 1.84 -48.59 -22.30
C TYR A 6 1.60 -47.12 -21.92
N PRO A 7 0.58 -46.46 -22.49
CA PRO A 7 0.22 -45.09 -22.10
C PRO A 7 -0.57 -45.06 -20.78
N PRO A 8 -0.47 -43.96 -20.00
CA PRO A 8 -1.20 -43.81 -18.75
C PRO A 8 -2.70 -43.55 -18.99
N VAL A 9 -3.53 -44.22 -18.19
CA VAL A 9 -5.00 -44.10 -18.17
C VAL A 9 -5.41 -42.78 -17.50
N ILE A 10 -6.10 -41.93 -18.25
CA ILE A 10 -6.63 -40.64 -17.79
C ILE A 10 -7.98 -40.88 -17.11
N HIS A 11 -8.04 -40.75 -15.79
CA HIS A 11 -9.30 -40.70 -15.04
C HIS A 11 -9.90 -39.29 -15.11
N THR A 12 -10.83 -39.08 -16.03
CA THR A 12 -11.66 -37.87 -16.07
C THR A 12 -12.74 -37.94 -14.99
N ARG A 13 -12.54 -37.22 -13.87
CA ARG A 13 -13.61 -36.98 -12.88
C ARG A 13 -14.58 -35.96 -13.45
N ARG A 14 -15.82 -36.38 -13.73
CA ARG A 14 -16.93 -35.52 -14.16
C ARG A 14 -17.52 -34.80 -12.94
N PRO A 15 -17.51 -33.46 -12.84
CA PRO A 15 -18.29 -32.76 -11.84
C PRO A 15 -19.75 -32.67 -12.29
N THR A 16 -20.61 -33.44 -11.64
CA THR A 16 -22.07 -33.35 -11.77
C THR A 16 -22.57 -32.12 -11.03
N TRP A 17 -22.60 -30.97 -11.72
CA TRP A 17 -23.37 -29.81 -11.25
C TRP A 17 -24.85 -30.06 -11.55
N LEU A 18 -25.59 -30.43 -10.51
CA LEU A 18 -27.05 -30.52 -10.51
C LEU A 18 -27.63 -29.11 -10.66
N ALA A 19 -27.97 -28.76 -11.89
CA ALA A 19 -28.86 -27.65 -12.19
C ALA A 19 -30.28 -28.03 -11.75
N ARG A 20 -30.74 -27.45 -10.64
CA ARG A 20 -32.15 -27.41 -10.26
C ARG A 20 -32.51 -25.96 -9.95
N SER A 21 -32.92 -25.21 -10.97
CA SER A 21 -33.68 -23.97 -10.79
C SER A 21 -35.13 -24.21 -11.22
N PRO A 22 -36.11 -23.90 -10.34
CA PRO A 22 -37.50 -24.32 -10.50
C PRO A 22 -38.31 -23.45 -11.48
N LEU A 23 -39.30 -24.14 -12.04
CA LEU A 23 -40.35 -23.73 -12.96
C LEU A 23 -41.22 -22.59 -12.38
N TRP A 24 -40.89 -21.34 -12.68
CA TRP A 24 -41.85 -20.23 -12.57
C TRP A 24 -41.76 -19.27 -13.77
N ALA A 25 -41.18 -19.73 -14.87
CA ALA A 25 -41.34 -19.08 -16.16
C ALA A 25 -42.55 -19.68 -16.85
N ARG A 26 -43.69 -18.97 -16.79
CA ARG A 26 -44.63 -18.72 -17.90
C ARG A 26 -46.02 -18.37 -17.40
N ALA A 27 -46.41 -17.12 -17.65
CA ALA A 27 -47.73 -16.62 -18.06
C ALA A 27 -47.89 -15.18 -17.54
N LEU A 28 -48.45 -14.20 -18.21
CA LEU A 28 -48.88 -13.97 -19.60
C LEU A 28 -49.07 -12.45 -19.65
N ALA A 29 -48.73 -11.83 -20.78
CA ALA A 29 -48.90 -10.40 -20.99
C ALA A 29 -50.38 -9.99 -20.92
N LEU A 30 -50.68 -8.88 -20.25
CA LEU A 30 -51.76 -7.99 -20.67
C LEU A 30 -51.38 -6.53 -20.44
N VAL A 31 -51.60 -5.79 -21.51
CA VAL A 31 -51.46 -4.35 -21.71
C VAL A 31 -52.32 -3.58 -20.69
N GLY A 32 -51.72 -2.57 -20.08
CA GLY A 32 -52.40 -1.62 -19.20
C GLY A 32 -51.59 -0.34 -19.09
N VAL A 33 -51.55 0.44 -20.17
CA VAL A 33 -51.11 1.84 -20.13
C VAL A 33 -52.16 2.60 -19.33
N ALA A 34 -51.91 2.77 -18.03
CA ALA A 34 -52.66 3.67 -17.17
C ALA A 34 -51.79 4.91 -16.92
N LEU A 35 -52.18 6.00 -17.58
CA LEU A 35 -51.75 7.37 -17.31
C LEU A 35 -52.10 7.73 -15.85
N CYS A 36 -51.14 7.56 -14.94
CA CYS A 36 -51.09 8.35 -13.71
C CYS A 36 -50.15 9.52 -13.96
N VAL A 37 -50.72 10.56 -14.57
CA VAL A 37 -50.21 11.93 -14.46
C VAL A 37 -50.08 12.24 -12.96
N GLY A 38 -48.87 12.57 -12.52
CA GLY A 38 -48.65 13.29 -11.26
C GLY A 38 -48.60 12.45 -9.98
N MET A 39 -47.69 11.48 -9.88
CA MET A 39 -47.01 11.27 -8.60
C MET A 39 -45.63 10.63 -8.82
N VAL A 40 -44.65 11.49 -9.11
CA VAL A 40 -43.25 11.16 -8.85
C VAL A 40 -43.17 11.01 -7.33
N TRP A 41 -43.22 9.78 -6.83
CA TRP A 41 -42.79 9.53 -5.46
C TRP A 41 -41.29 9.81 -5.46
N PRO A 42 -40.82 10.86 -4.75
CA PRO A 42 -39.40 11.05 -4.62
C PRO A 42 -38.89 9.82 -3.86
N LEU A 43 -38.09 9.00 -4.53
CA LEU A 43 -37.20 8.06 -3.84
C LEU A 43 -36.52 8.89 -2.74
N PRO A 44 -36.53 8.46 -1.47
CA PRO A 44 -35.76 9.13 -0.44
C PRO A 44 -34.30 9.02 -0.85
N SER A 45 -33.82 10.07 -1.50
CA SER A 45 -32.40 10.31 -1.71
C SER A 45 -31.85 10.32 -0.30
N LYS A 46 -30.96 9.37 0.02
CA LYS A 46 -30.29 9.33 1.32
C LYS A 46 -29.92 10.75 1.71
N ALA A 47 -30.62 11.28 2.70
CA ALA A 47 -30.34 12.59 3.24
C ALA A 47 -28.87 12.57 3.64
N ALA A 48 -28.04 13.37 2.97
CA ALA A 48 -26.74 13.68 3.51
C ALA A 48 -27.00 14.46 4.79
N GLU A 49 -26.89 13.78 5.93
CA GLU A 49 -27.10 14.40 7.24
C GLU A 49 -26.12 15.58 7.40
N PRO A 50 -26.62 16.81 7.63
CA PRO A 50 -25.76 17.96 7.84
C PRO A 50 -25.17 17.89 9.25
N GLY A 51 -23.84 17.86 9.35
CA GLY A 51 -23.11 17.99 10.63
C GLY A 51 -22.56 16.71 11.26
N GLY A 52 -22.61 15.56 10.57
CA GLY A 52 -22.06 14.31 11.10
C GLY A 52 -20.53 14.23 10.98
N TRP A 53 -19.85 13.95 12.10
CA TRP A 53 -18.43 13.57 12.08
C TRP A 53 -18.22 12.34 11.15
N LYS A 54 -17.20 12.36 10.30
CA LYS A 54 -16.89 11.26 9.36
C LYS A 54 -15.60 10.58 9.78
N ALA A 55 -15.60 9.25 9.86
CA ALA A 55 -14.37 8.47 10.03
C ALA A 55 -14.31 7.30 9.05
N GLY A 56 -13.10 6.88 8.72
CA GLY A 56 -12.87 5.77 7.80
C GLY A 56 -11.41 5.40 7.63
N ILE A 57 -11.21 4.20 7.08
CA ILE A 57 -9.91 3.66 6.65
C ILE A 57 -10.09 3.21 5.20
N SER A 58 -9.15 3.56 4.34
CA SER A 58 -9.08 3.11 2.95
C SER A 58 -7.68 2.58 2.66
N VAL A 59 -7.62 1.37 2.11
CA VAL A 59 -6.37 0.72 1.68
C VAL A 59 -6.50 0.42 0.20
N GLN A 60 -5.53 0.88 -0.58
CA GLN A 60 -5.40 0.54 -1.98
C GLN A 60 -4.15 -0.35 -2.12
N PRO A 61 -4.29 -1.56 -2.68
CA PRO A 61 -3.14 -2.41 -2.95
C PRO A 61 -2.27 -1.76 -4.03
N GLU A 62 -0.97 -2.00 -3.96
CA GLU A 62 0.03 -1.49 -4.92
C GLU A 62 0.24 0.03 -4.87
N ALA A 63 1.23 0.47 -4.09
CA ALA A 63 1.79 1.82 -4.21
C ALA A 63 3.15 1.79 -4.92
N SER A 64 3.42 2.86 -5.64
CA SER A 64 4.62 3.04 -6.46
C SER A 64 5.53 4.13 -5.88
N ALA A 65 6.77 4.20 -6.36
CA ALA A 65 7.69 5.29 -6.02
C ALA A 65 7.07 6.68 -6.26
N ALA A 66 6.24 6.82 -7.32
CA ALA A 66 5.56 8.07 -7.64
C ALA A 66 4.61 8.52 -6.53
N ASP A 67 3.92 7.59 -5.85
CA ASP A 67 3.02 7.91 -4.74
C ASP A 67 3.77 8.48 -3.52
N THR A 68 5.08 8.20 -3.43
CA THR A 68 5.98 8.75 -2.41
C THR A 68 6.64 10.08 -2.80
N ASP A 69 6.35 10.59 -4.00
CA ASP A 69 7.05 11.71 -4.67
C ASP A 69 8.57 11.48 -4.82
N LEU A 70 9.00 10.23 -4.89
CA LEU A 70 10.39 9.86 -5.15
C LEU A 70 10.50 9.20 -6.53
N PRO A 71 11.65 9.34 -7.22
CA PRO A 71 11.83 8.73 -8.52
C PRO A 71 11.89 7.20 -8.41
N ALA A 72 11.41 6.49 -9.44
CA ALA A 72 11.60 5.05 -9.51
C ALA A 72 13.10 4.72 -9.68
N TYR A 73 13.58 3.72 -8.93
CA TYR A 73 14.97 3.24 -9.06
C TYR A 73 15.15 2.45 -10.36
N PRO A 74 16.18 2.73 -11.18
CA PRO A 74 16.43 2.01 -12.43
C PRO A 74 16.68 0.51 -12.19
N GLY A 75 15.96 -0.36 -12.92
CA GLY A 75 16.16 -1.81 -12.85
C GLY A 75 15.62 -2.49 -11.58
N ALA A 76 15.07 -1.73 -10.63
CA ALA A 76 14.36 -2.30 -9.48
C ALA A 76 13.04 -2.94 -9.91
N ARG A 77 12.66 -4.01 -9.21
CA ARG A 77 11.38 -4.70 -9.40
C ARG A 77 10.56 -4.61 -8.12
N PRO A 78 9.22 -4.54 -8.19
CA PRO A 78 8.37 -4.64 -7.01
C PRO A 78 8.73 -5.90 -6.20
N TRP A 79 8.84 -5.76 -4.89
CA TRP A 79 9.10 -6.90 -4.03
C TRP A 79 7.84 -7.76 -3.92
N VAL A 80 7.97 -9.06 -4.18
CA VAL A 80 6.92 -10.05 -3.97
C VAL A 80 7.49 -11.12 -3.04
N GLU A 81 6.81 -11.34 -1.91
CA GLU A 81 7.26 -12.33 -0.94
C GLU A 81 7.11 -13.75 -1.53
N LYS A 82 8.14 -14.59 -1.34
CA LYS A 82 8.16 -15.94 -1.91
C LYS A 82 7.01 -16.77 -1.34
N GLY A 83 6.09 -17.20 -2.21
CA GLY A 83 4.98 -18.09 -1.87
C GLY A 83 3.59 -17.45 -1.91
N ARG A 84 3.48 -16.12 -2.06
CA ARG A 84 2.20 -15.43 -2.22
C ARG A 84 1.91 -15.12 -3.68
N LYS A 85 0.69 -15.43 -4.14
CA LYS A 85 0.19 -14.95 -5.44
C LYS A 85 -0.27 -13.49 -5.25
N SER A 86 -0.03 -12.65 -6.23
CA SER A 86 -0.46 -11.23 -6.29
C SER A 86 -1.98 -11.01 -6.22
N THR A 87 -2.78 -12.06 -5.99
CA THR A 87 -4.24 -12.06 -5.88
C THR A 87 -4.74 -12.08 -4.43
N ASP A 88 -3.86 -12.28 -3.44
CA ASP A 88 -4.25 -12.18 -2.03
C ASP A 88 -4.33 -10.69 -1.66
N GLN A 89 -5.54 -10.16 -1.78
CA GLN A 89 -5.92 -8.77 -1.64
C GLN A 89 -5.78 -8.33 -0.17
N GLY A 90 -4.54 -8.16 0.30
CA GLY A 90 -4.25 -7.77 1.68
C GLY A 90 -2.78 -7.68 2.07
N ASP A 91 -1.89 -8.45 1.43
CA ASP A 91 -0.50 -8.61 1.90
C ASP A 91 0.55 -8.28 0.82
N SER A 92 0.36 -7.17 0.08
CA SER A 92 1.44 -6.52 -0.68
C SER A 92 2.14 -5.53 0.26
N ASP A 93 3.46 -5.68 0.45
CA ASP A 93 4.27 -4.73 1.25
C ASP A 93 4.21 -3.29 0.69
N SER A 94 3.75 -3.13 -0.55
CA SER A 94 3.43 -1.84 -1.16
C SER A 94 1.93 -1.55 -1.04
N ALA A 95 1.55 -0.42 -0.43
CA ALA A 95 0.16 -0.01 -0.28
C ALA A 95 -0.01 1.51 -0.09
N PHE A 96 -1.17 2.04 -0.48
CA PHE A 96 -1.61 3.38 -0.10
C PHE A 96 -2.71 3.29 0.95
N ILE A 97 -2.45 3.86 2.14
CA ILE A 97 -3.32 3.79 3.31
C ILE A 97 -3.76 5.20 3.68
N ASN A 98 -5.07 5.41 3.85
CA ASN A 98 -5.64 6.66 4.33
C ASN A 98 -6.58 6.40 5.51
N ILE A 99 -6.28 7.01 6.65
CA ILE A 99 -7.04 6.91 7.90
C ILE A 99 -7.52 8.32 8.25
N PHE A 100 -8.80 8.52 8.55
CA PHE A 100 -9.33 9.85 8.88
C PHE A 100 -10.46 9.80 9.90
N ALA A 101 -10.61 10.87 10.67
CA ALA A 101 -11.69 11.11 11.62
C ALA A 101 -11.94 12.62 11.79
N GLY A 102 -13.07 13.12 11.27
CA GLY A 102 -13.39 14.55 11.26
C GLY A 102 -12.33 15.36 10.50
N SER A 103 -11.70 16.31 11.19
CA SER A 103 -10.59 17.13 10.67
C SER A 103 -9.20 16.47 10.80
N PHE A 104 -9.12 15.30 11.44
CA PHE A 104 -7.88 14.55 11.65
C PHE A 104 -7.68 13.50 10.57
N GLY A 105 -6.43 13.21 10.21
CA GLY A 105 -6.12 12.08 9.33
C GLY A 105 -4.65 11.83 9.07
N VAL A 106 -4.35 10.63 8.60
CA VAL A 106 -3.02 10.16 8.22
C VAL A 106 -3.10 9.50 6.85
N LYS A 107 -2.20 9.90 5.96
CA LYS A 107 -2.00 9.29 4.65
C LYS A 107 -0.61 8.68 4.60
N VAL A 108 -0.52 7.43 4.16
CA VAL A 108 0.73 6.69 4.02
C VAL A 108 0.78 6.09 2.63
N ALA A 109 1.89 6.28 1.92
CA ALA A 109 2.21 5.54 0.71
C ALA A 109 3.48 4.73 0.99
N VAL A 110 3.42 3.41 0.76
CA VAL A 110 4.53 2.47 0.97
C VAL A 110 4.81 1.78 -0.36
N ALA A 111 6.04 1.83 -0.85
CA ALA A 111 6.44 1.14 -2.07
C ALA A 111 7.74 0.36 -1.81
N LYS A 112 7.66 -0.98 -1.89
CA LYS A 112 8.77 -1.89 -1.62
C LYS A 112 9.29 -2.53 -2.90
N TYR A 113 10.61 -2.56 -3.03
CA TYR A 113 11.32 -2.96 -4.23
C TYR A 113 12.54 -3.83 -3.91
N VAL A 114 13.03 -4.51 -4.93
CA VAL A 114 14.32 -5.24 -4.91
C VAL A 114 15.16 -4.89 -6.13
N THR A 115 16.46 -4.77 -5.90
CA THR A 115 17.48 -4.57 -6.93
C THR A 115 18.69 -5.49 -6.68
N SER A 116 19.46 -5.77 -7.73
CA SER A 116 20.74 -6.48 -7.63
C SER A 116 21.90 -5.59 -7.16
N ASP A 117 21.69 -4.26 -7.19
CA ASP A 117 22.68 -3.27 -6.80
C ASP A 117 22.95 -3.29 -5.29
N THR A 118 24.05 -2.68 -4.85
CA THR A 118 24.40 -2.62 -3.42
C THR A 118 23.55 -1.59 -2.67
N PRO A 119 23.39 -1.73 -1.34
CA PRO A 119 22.68 -0.74 -0.52
C PRO A 119 23.20 0.68 -0.70
N GLU A 120 24.51 0.84 -0.87
CA GLU A 120 25.17 2.13 -1.04
C GLU A 120 24.76 2.81 -2.34
N GLN A 121 24.56 2.05 -3.42
CA GLN A 121 24.09 2.59 -4.70
C GLN A 121 22.64 3.09 -4.59
N VAL A 122 21.78 2.33 -3.90
CA VAL A 122 20.40 2.73 -3.62
C VAL A 122 20.35 4.00 -2.77
N LEU A 123 21.13 4.06 -1.69
CA LEU A 123 21.23 5.23 -0.83
C LEU A 123 21.74 6.46 -1.60
N ALA A 124 22.81 6.31 -2.38
CA ALA A 124 23.39 7.40 -3.16
C ALA A 124 22.42 7.95 -4.23
N PHE A 125 21.57 7.10 -4.81
CA PHE A 125 20.55 7.51 -5.76
C PHE A 125 19.44 8.34 -5.08
N TYR A 126 18.93 7.88 -3.94
CA TYR A 126 17.78 8.51 -3.28
C TYR A 126 18.13 9.70 -2.42
N GLN A 127 19.34 9.76 -1.85
CA GLN A 127 19.77 10.88 -1.01
C GLN A 127 19.56 12.26 -1.66
N PRO A 128 19.98 12.53 -2.92
CA PRO A 128 19.70 13.83 -3.57
C PRO A 128 18.22 14.04 -3.89
N ALA A 129 17.46 12.98 -4.17
CA ALA A 129 16.02 13.08 -4.41
C ALA A 129 15.27 13.46 -3.12
N MET A 130 15.67 12.87 -1.99
CA MET A 130 15.12 13.15 -0.67
C MET A 130 15.51 14.55 -0.17
N ALA A 131 16.72 15.03 -0.48
CA ALA A 131 17.20 16.36 -0.10
C ALA A 131 16.32 17.52 -0.62
N ARG A 132 15.52 17.28 -1.66
CA ARG A 132 14.52 18.25 -2.16
C ARG A 132 13.42 18.56 -1.14
N PHE A 133 13.24 17.70 -0.14
CA PHE A 133 12.21 17.83 0.88
C PHE A 133 12.75 18.33 2.24
N GLY A 134 14.05 18.63 2.32
CA GLY A 134 14.69 19.14 3.54
C GLY A 134 16.02 18.44 3.85
N ALA A 135 16.52 18.64 5.07
CA ALA A 135 17.73 17.99 5.55
C ALA A 135 17.50 16.47 5.69
N VAL A 136 18.30 15.68 4.97
CA VAL A 136 18.24 14.21 5.04
C VAL A 136 19.00 13.74 6.26
N LEU A 137 18.32 12.95 7.08
CA LEU A 137 18.84 12.36 8.30
C LEU A 137 19.15 10.88 8.05
N ASP A 138 20.42 10.49 8.22
CA ASP A 138 20.83 9.08 8.20
C ASP A 138 20.81 8.53 9.63
N CYS A 139 19.91 7.60 9.92
CA CYS A 139 19.73 7.04 11.26
C CYS A 139 20.83 6.07 11.71
N ALA A 140 21.69 5.61 10.80
CA ALA A 140 22.90 4.88 11.17
C ALA A 140 24.05 5.82 11.58
N SER A 141 23.99 7.10 11.20
CA SER A 141 25.04 8.08 11.49
C SER A 141 25.05 8.51 12.97
N ALA A 142 26.19 9.02 13.44
CA ALA A 142 26.31 9.54 14.81
C ALA A 142 25.34 10.71 15.06
N GLU A 143 25.14 11.58 14.06
CA GLU A 143 24.20 12.70 14.12
C GLU A 143 22.75 12.20 14.20
N GLY A 144 22.37 11.24 13.33
CA GLY A 144 21.06 10.59 13.38
C GLY A 144 20.77 9.99 14.75
N ARG A 145 21.72 9.24 15.30
CA ARG A 145 21.61 8.66 16.65
C ARG A 145 21.52 9.71 17.75
N ALA A 146 22.17 10.86 17.58
CA ALA A 146 22.05 11.96 18.52
C ALA A 146 20.65 12.60 18.49
N THR A 147 19.96 12.59 17.34
CA THR A 147 18.57 13.10 17.27
C THR A 147 17.56 12.22 18.01
N ALA A 148 17.75 10.90 18.01
CA ALA A 148 16.90 9.96 18.74
C ALA A 148 16.95 10.22 20.25
N ARG A 149 18.18 10.32 20.79
CA ARG A 149 18.44 10.54 22.22
C ARG A 149 18.00 11.91 22.77
N ARG A 150 17.57 12.84 21.92
CA ARG A 150 17.12 14.18 22.35
C ARG A 150 15.69 14.09 22.86
N ASN A 151 15.54 13.83 24.16
CA ASN A 151 14.30 14.09 24.87
C ASN A 151 14.05 15.61 24.95
N GLY A 152 12.83 16.08 24.64
CA GLY A 152 12.42 17.48 24.84
C GLY A 152 12.38 18.37 23.60
N GLY A 153 12.05 17.82 22.43
CA GLY A 153 11.80 18.63 21.23
C GLY A 153 10.37 19.16 21.13
N ASN A 154 10.14 20.25 20.38
CA ASN A 154 8.78 20.69 20.02
C ASN A 154 7.99 19.53 19.38
N ASP A 155 6.81 19.23 19.93
CA ASP A 155 5.91 18.19 19.44
C ASP A 155 4.94 18.65 18.36
N SER A 156 5.10 19.91 17.92
CA SER A 156 4.43 20.41 16.72
C SER A 156 4.71 19.50 15.51
N GLY A 157 3.68 19.33 14.68
CA GLY A 157 3.81 18.65 13.39
C GLY A 157 4.84 19.29 12.45
N ASP A 158 5.19 20.56 12.65
CA ASP A 158 6.19 21.25 11.84
C ASP A 158 7.63 21.02 12.33
N ALA A 159 7.80 20.35 13.46
CA ALA A 159 9.13 19.97 13.95
C ALA A 159 9.82 19.01 12.96
N PRO A 160 11.15 19.11 12.78
CA PRO A 160 11.90 18.22 11.91
C PRO A 160 11.78 16.76 12.38
N VAL A 161 11.87 15.84 11.41
CA VAL A 161 11.92 14.40 11.71
C VAL A 161 13.13 14.06 12.57
N ARG A 162 12.99 12.99 13.36
CA ARG A 162 14.05 12.41 14.17
C ARG A 162 14.17 10.93 13.83
N CYS A 163 15.33 10.36 14.13
CA CYS A 163 15.49 8.92 14.16
C CYS A 163 14.83 8.37 15.43
N ASP A 164 14.39 7.12 15.35
CA ASP A 164 13.80 6.43 16.48
C ASP A 164 14.94 5.94 17.40
N ASP A 165 14.63 5.67 18.66
CA ASP A 165 15.62 5.17 19.64
C ASP A 165 16.07 3.73 19.34
N ASP A 166 15.27 3.00 18.56
CA ASP A 166 15.60 1.67 18.07
C ASP A 166 16.69 1.77 17.00
N GLN A 167 17.80 1.08 17.26
CA GLN A 167 18.92 1.07 16.33
C GLN A 167 18.57 0.18 15.13
N PRO A 168 18.72 0.68 13.88
CA PRO A 168 18.59 -0.18 12.72
C PRO A 168 19.62 -1.31 12.81
N GLN A 169 19.26 -2.48 12.30
CA GLN A 169 20.17 -3.62 12.28
C GLN A 169 21.44 -3.30 11.49
N THR A 170 22.53 -4.02 11.71
CA THR A 170 23.82 -3.75 11.04
C THR A 170 23.74 -3.81 9.51
N THR A 171 22.75 -4.54 8.98
CA THR A 171 22.47 -4.70 7.55
C THR A 171 21.39 -3.76 7.01
N GLU A 172 20.83 -2.91 7.86
CA GLU A 172 19.73 -1.99 7.56
C GLU A 172 20.21 -0.54 7.65
N ARG A 173 19.76 0.27 6.69
CA ARG A 173 20.05 1.70 6.62
C ARG A 173 18.76 2.46 6.40
N VAL A 174 18.52 3.46 7.24
CA VAL A 174 17.29 4.25 7.21
C VAL A 174 17.64 5.73 7.01
N LEU A 175 17.09 6.33 5.96
CA LEU A 175 17.10 7.77 5.75
C LEU A 175 15.71 8.35 6.03
N LYS A 176 15.64 9.48 6.74
CA LYS A 176 14.41 10.24 6.98
C LYS A 176 14.58 11.68 6.50
N VAL A 177 13.51 12.30 6.01
CA VAL A 177 13.51 13.74 5.66
C VAL A 177 12.14 14.37 5.90
N GLY A 178 12.14 15.68 6.17
CA GLY A 178 10.93 16.49 6.30
C GLY A 178 10.56 16.81 7.74
N THR A 179 9.26 16.90 8.01
CA THR A 179 8.71 17.22 9.34
C THR A 179 7.86 16.07 9.86
N LYS A 180 7.51 16.08 11.15
CA LYS A 180 6.59 15.10 11.74
C LYS A 180 5.26 14.99 10.97
N ARG A 181 4.76 16.11 10.43
CA ARG A 181 3.53 16.19 9.64
C ARG A 181 3.70 15.71 8.21
N GLN A 182 4.88 15.87 7.64
CA GLN A 182 5.16 15.48 6.26
C GLN A 182 6.58 14.93 6.15
N GLN A 183 6.69 13.60 6.17
CA GLN A 183 7.98 12.92 6.14
C GLN A 183 8.06 11.90 5.02
N ARG A 184 9.30 11.65 4.60
CA ARG A 184 9.66 10.51 3.75
C ARG A 184 10.72 9.68 4.42
N VAL A 185 10.59 8.37 4.30
CA VAL A 185 11.52 7.38 4.83
C VAL A 185 11.98 6.49 3.69
N LEU A 186 13.28 6.26 3.62
CA LEU A 186 13.88 5.21 2.81
C LEU A 186 14.51 4.21 3.76
N GLU A 187 14.05 2.98 3.70
CA GLU A 187 14.67 1.84 4.35
C GLU A 187 15.40 1.02 3.30
N VAL A 188 16.64 0.64 3.55
CA VAL A 188 17.47 -0.16 2.65
C VAL A 188 18.08 -1.31 3.44
N THR A 189 17.84 -2.53 2.99
CA THR A 189 18.25 -3.75 3.67
C THR A 189 18.99 -4.67 2.72
N ALA A 190 20.22 -5.03 3.10
CA ALA A 190 20.99 -6.04 2.37
C ALA A 190 20.44 -7.43 2.67
N THR A 191 19.95 -8.14 1.64
CA THR A 191 19.42 -9.49 1.78
C THR A 191 20.34 -10.51 1.10
N PRO A 192 21.06 -11.36 1.85
CA PRO A 192 21.97 -12.35 1.27
C PRO A 192 21.27 -13.23 0.23
N GLY A 193 21.82 -13.27 -0.99
CA GLY A 193 21.28 -14.07 -2.10
C GLY A 193 20.01 -13.54 -2.77
N GLN A 194 19.44 -12.41 -2.32
CA GLN A 194 18.28 -11.76 -2.94
C GLN A 194 18.55 -10.32 -3.40
N GLY A 195 19.73 -9.79 -3.13
CA GLY A 195 20.13 -8.43 -3.49
C GLY A 195 19.74 -7.43 -2.39
N THR A 196 19.51 -6.19 -2.80
CA THR A 196 19.10 -5.11 -1.90
C THR A 196 17.60 -4.92 -2.00
N VAL A 197 16.93 -5.02 -0.84
CA VAL A 197 15.52 -4.69 -0.70
C VAL A 197 15.45 -3.27 -0.16
N PHE A 198 14.57 -2.44 -0.71
CA PHE A 198 14.35 -1.11 -0.19
C PHE A 198 12.87 -0.73 -0.19
N THR A 199 12.49 0.07 0.80
CA THR A 199 11.12 0.53 1.02
C THR A 199 11.10 2.05 1.02
N LEU A 200 10.24 2.62 0.18
CA LEU A 200 9.95 4.04 0.16
C LEU A 200 8.65 4.28 0.92
N VAL A 201 8.67 5.20 1.87
CA VAL A 201 7.48 5.58 2.64
C VAL A 201 7.30 7.09 2.58
N LYS A 202 6.06 7.53 2.34
CA LYS A 202 5.64 8.92 2.52
C LYS A 202 4.50 8.95 3.53
N VAL A 203 4.65 9.76 4.57
CA VAL A 203 3.62 9.96 5.60
C VAL A 203 3.18 11.42 5.59
N HIS A 204 1.87 11.63 5.62
CA HIS A 204 1.28 12.95 5.75
C HIS A 204 0.17 12.95 6.79
N VAL A 205 0.31 13.78 7.82
CA VAL A 205 -0.65 13.93 8.93
C VAL A 205 -1.42 15.24 8.78
N ARG A 206 -2.71 15.23 9.09
CA ARG A 206 -3.62 16.38 9.13
C ARG A 206 -4.32 16.44 10.47
N GLY A 207 -4.55 17.65 10.97
CA GLY A 207 -5.23 17.90 12.25
C GLY A 207 -4.30 17.68 13.43
N GLY A 208 -3.59 18.72 13.85
CA GLY A 208 -2.67 18.69 14.98
C GLY A 208 -2.19 20.09 15.30
#